data_AF-A0A1V4Y4K6-F1
#
_entry.id   AF-A0A1V4Y4K6-F1
#
_cell.length_a   1.000
_cell.length_b   1.000
_cell.length_c   1.000
_cell.angle_alpha   90.00
_cell.angle_beta   90.00
_cell.angle_gamma   90.00
#
_symmetry.space_group_name_H-M   'P 1'
#
loop_
_entity.id
_entity.type
_entity.pdbx_description
1 polymer ?
#
loop_
_entity_poly.entity_id
_entity_poly.type
_entity_poly.pdbx_seq_one_letter_code
_entity_poly.pdbx_strand_id
1 'polypeptide(L)'
;MDKKGRDVKRLLISTVVLALSLMTVPASAQSAKEAILALKKIEASCQSGISYMDYGPAVSDAKAPLNSFAGSEQAKKSPELTDSLNKVMSHYEYAGKIWQLRFNPFFQGYGIIEVNSSLGQEISASYPKASAKDEKYIVEEILPVVWQAAAKELETVMTLYTASEGDMSSEIENSIKENKKTEENTVDKQVH
;
A
#
# COMPACT_ATOMS: atom_id res chain seq x y z
N MET A 1 -54.03 -12.54 25.01
CA MET A 1 -52.79 -12.49 24.19
C MET A 1 -51.75 -13.35 24.86
N ASP A 2 -51.40 -14.45 24.21
CA ASP A 2 -50.61 -15.55 24.76
C ASP A 2 -49.16 -15.14 25.01
N LYS A 3 -48.69 -15.29 26.26
CA LYS A 3 -47.34 -14.89 26.71
C LYS A 3 -46.27 -15.67 25.93
N LYS A 4 -46.58 -16.92 25.58
CA LYS A 4 -45.70 -17.86 24.89
C LYS A 4 -45.32 -17.40 23.47
N GLY A 5 -46.21 -16.70 22.77
CA GLY A 5 -45.94 -16.18 21.42
C GLY A 5 -45.01 -14.95 21.39
N ARG A 6 -44.85 -14.25 22.52
CA ARG A 6 -43.95 -13.08 22.62
C ARG A 6 -42.49 -13.49 22.79
N ASP A 7 -42.23 -14.57 23.52
CA ASP A 7 -40.86 -15.01 23.82
C ASP A 7 -40.19 -15.67 22.59
N VAL A 8 -40.94 -16.42 21.78
CA VAL A 8 -40.42 -17.02 20.54
C VAL A 8 -40.04 -15.95 19.51
N LYS A 9 -40.81 -14.85 19.42
CA LYS A 9 -40.49 -13.72 18.54
C LYS A 9 -39.22 -12.99 18.99
N ARG A 10 -38.98 -12.86 20.30
CA ARG A 10 -37.75 -12.27 20.84
C ARG A 10 -36.52 -13.15 20.60
N LEU A 11 -36.70 -14.47 20.69
CA LEU A 11 -35.63 -15.43 20.43
C LEU A 11 -35.20 -15.39 18.95
N LEU A 12 -36.16 -15.40 18.01
CA LEU A 12 -35.89 -15.34 16.57
C LEU A 12 -35.25 -14.02 16.13
N ILE A 13 -35.63 -12.89 16.75
CA ILE A 13 -35.00 -11.59 16.44
C ILE A 13 -33.55 -11.55 16.93
N SER A 14 -33.26 -12.12 18.10
CA SER A 14 -31.87 -12.20 18.60
C SER A 14 -30.96 -13.06 17.72
N THR A 15 -31.43 -14.21 17.23
CA THR A 15 -30.60 -15.07 16.36
C THR A 15 -30.32 -14.43 15.00
N VAL A 16 -31.26 -13.68 14.43
CA VAL A 16 -31.04 -12.99 13.14
C VAL A 16 -30.03 -11.85 13.27
N VAL A 17 -30.05 -11.09 14.38
CA VAL A 17 -29.07 -10.01 14.62
C VAL A 17 -27.66 -10.56 14.85
N LEU A 18 -27.53 -11.71 15.52
CA LEU A 18 -26.24 -12.37 15.72
C LEU A 18 -25.68 -12.97 14.41
N ALA A 19 -26.55 -13.48 13.53
CA ALA A 19 -26.14 -14.03 12.24
C ALA A 19 -25.69 -12.94 11.26
N LEU A 20 -26.31 -11.74 11.27
CA LEU A 20 -25.88 -10.63 10.41
C LEU A 20 -24.55 -9.98 10.83
N SER A 21 -24.17 -10.08 12.10
CA SER A 21 -22.92 -9.49 12.60
C SER A 21 -21.67 -10.32 12.29
N LEU A 22 -21.82 -11.55 11.82
CA LEU A 22 -20.71 -12.44 11.45
C LEU A 22 -20.30 -12.36 9.96
N MET A 23 -21.01 -11.58 9.13
CA MET A 23 -20.73 -11.47 7.68
C MET A 23 -20.05 -10.16 7.26
N THR A 24 -19.64 -9.30 8.19
CA THR A 24 -18.79 -8.16 7.85
C THR A 24 -17.37 -8.66 7.58
N VAL A 25 -17.10 -9.01 6.32
CA VAL A 25 -15.73 -9.26 5.85
C VAL A 25 -14.89 -8.03 6.21
N PRO A 26 -13.74 -8.20 6.87
CA PRO A 26 -12.92 -7.06 7.27
C PRO A 26 -12.45 -6.33 6.01
N ALA A 27 -12.98 -5.13 5.78
CA ALA A 27 -12.63 -4.24 4.67
C ALA A 27 -11.13 -3.86 4.64
N SER A 28 -10.37 -4.25 5.67
CA SER A 28 -8.95 -3.94 5.82
C SER A 28 -8.06 -4.63 4.78
N ALA A 29 -8.23 -5.93 4.52
CA ALA A 29 -7.33 -6.70 3.63
C ALA A 29 -7.33 -6.19 2.18
N GLN A 30 -8.47 -5.66 1.73
CA GLN A 30 -8.64 -5.14 0.38
C GLN A 30 -7.80 -3.87 0.13
N SER A 31 -7.57 -3.06 1.15
CA SER A 31 -6.93 -1.74 1.01
C SER A 31 -5.44 -1.81 0.64
N ALA A 32 -4.70 -2.77 1.18
CA ALA A 32 -3.28 -2.98 0.86
C ALA A 32 -3.07 -3.38 -0.61
N LYS A 33 -3.89 -4.32 -1.10
CA LYS A 33 -3.85 -4.79 -2.49
C LYS A 33 -4.15 -3.66 -3.47
N GLU A 34 -5.12 -2.80 -3.15
CA GLU A 34 -5.44 -1.63 -3.96
C GLU A 34 -4.28 -0.62 -4.02
N ALA A 35 -3.61 -0.36 -2.90
CA ALA A 35 -2.42 0.49 -2.85
C ALA A 35 -1.29 -0.07 -3.74
N ILE A 36 -1.02 -1.38 -3.65
CA ILE A 36 -0.02 -2.07 -4.47
C ILE A 36 -0.36 -1.97 -5.97
N LEU A 37 -1.60 -2.25 -6.34
CA LEU A 37 -2.05 -2.19 -7.73
C LEU A 37 -1.91 -0.78 -8.32
N ALA A 38 -2.19 0.25 -7.52
CA ALA A 38 -2.02 1.63 -7.95
C ALA A 38 -0.55 1.99 -8.22
N LEU A 39 0.38 1.55 -7.37
CA LEU A 39 1.82 1.72 -7.60
C LEU A 39 2.32 0.92 -8.81
N LYS A 40 1.84 -0.31 -9.00
CA LYS A 40 2.12 -1.13 -10.18
C LYS A 40 1.64 -0.47 -11.47
N LYS A 41 0.52 0.26 -11.43
CA LYS A 41 0.02 1.03 -12.58
C LYS A 41 1.00 2.14 -12.97
N ILE A 42 1.55 2.88 -11.99
CA ILE A 42 2.59 3.91 -12.27
C ILE A 42 3.84 3.26 -12.86
N GLU A 43 4.32 2.16 -12.25
CA GLU A 43 5.49 1.42 -12.73
C GLU A 43 5.31 1.01 -14.21
N ALA A 44 4.17 0.41 -14.54
CA ALA A 44 3.84 -0.01 -15.90
C ALA A 44 3.82 1.19 -16.87
N SER A 45 3.24 2.32 -16.47
CA SER A 45 3.25 3.53 -17.30
C SER A 45 4.65 4.09 -17.52
N CYS A 46 5.52 4.04 -16.51
CA CYS A 46 6.92 4.45 -16.65
C CYS A 46 7.67 3.54 -17.63
N GLN A 47 7.46 2.22 -17.55
CA GLN A 47 8.05 1.23 -18.46
C GLN A 47 7.57 1.39 -19.91
N SER A 48 6.29 1.73 -20.12
CA SER A 48 5.74 1.97 -21.46
C SER A 48 6.09 3.34 -22.05
N GLY A 49 6.71 4.23 -21.26
CA GLY A 49 6.91 5.63 -21.61
C GLY A 49 5.69 6.49 -21.26
N ILE A 50 5.75 7.17 -20.12
CA ILE A 50 4.74 8.12 -19.67
C ILE A 50 5.12 9.54 -20.10
N SER A 51 4.14 10.35 -20.49
CA SER A 51 4.39 11.77 -20.79
C SER A 51 4.50 12.58 -19.50
N TYR A 52 5.19 13.73 -19.54
CA TYR A 52 5.25 14.63 -18.39
C TYR A 52 3.85 15.09 -17.92
N MET A 53 2.94 15.34 -18.86
CA MET A 53 1.59 15.81 -18.56
C MET A 53 0.75 14.73 -17.85
N ASP A 54 1.00 13.46 -18.16
CA ASP A 54 0.28 12.32 -17.58
C ASP A 54 0.90 11.82 -16.27
N TYR A 55 2.18 12.13 -16.02
CA TYR A 55 2.91 11.68 -14.83
C TYR A 55 2.30 12.20 -13.53
N GLY A 56 2.05 13.51 -13.44
CA GLY A 56 1.45 14.13 -12.26
C GLY A 56 0.10 13.50 -11.87
N PRO A 57 -0.86 13.42 -12.81
CA PRO A 57 -2.13 12.71 -12.60
C PRO A 57 -1.94 11.25 -12.16
N ALA A 58 -1.05 10.49 -12.80
CA ALA A 58 -0.82 9.09 -12.44
C ALA A 58 -0.32 8.93 -10.99
N VAL A 59 0.62 9.79 -10.55
CA VAL A 59 1.09 9.83 -9.17
C VAL A 59 -0.02 10.23 -8.21
N SER A 60 -0.83 11.23 -8.56
CA SER A 60 -1.97 11.68 -7.75
C SER A 60 -3.02 10.59 -7.56
N ASP A 61 -3.38 9.87 -8.63
CA ASP A 61 -4.37 8.79 -8.59
C ASP A 61 -3.96 7.67 -7.62
N ALA A 62 -2.66 7.36 -7.54
CA ALA A 62 -2.18 6.33 -6.63
C ALA A 62 -2.14 6.76 -5.16
N LYS A 63 -2.16 8.06 -4.85
CA LYS A 63 -2.20 8.52 -3.45
C LYS A 63 -3.48 8.15 -2.72
N ALA A 64 -4.62 8.16 -3.42
CA ALA A 64 -5.90 7.85 -2.81
C ALA A 64 -5.94 6.45 -2.16
N PRO A 65 -5.61 5.35 -2.87
CA PRO A 65 -5.57 4.02 -2.27
C PRO A 65 -4.46 3.87 -1.22
N LEU A 66 -3.31 4.55 -1.37
CA LEU A 66 -2.26 4.55 -0.33
C LEU A 66 -2.75 5.18 0.97
N ASN A 67 -3.41 6.33 0.90
CA ASN A 67 -3.98 7.00 2.08
C ASN A 67 -5.09 6.17 2.72
N SER A 68 -5.90 5.50 1.91
CA SER A 68 -6.92 4.55 2.39
C SER A 68 -6.27 3.40 3.18
N PHE A 69 -5.20 2.81 2.64
CA PHE A 69 -4.44 1.78 3.35
C PHE A 69 -3.80 2.31 4.63
N ALA A 70 -3.15 3.48 4.60
CA ALA A 70 -2.48 4.07 5.77
C ALA A 70 -3.44 4.33 6.95
N GLY A 71 -4.72 4.61 6.67
CA GLY A 71 -5.76 4.75 7.70
C GLY A 71 -6.36 3.44 8.21
N SER A 72 -6.00 2.29 7.62
CA SER A 72 -6.58 1.00 7.95
C SER A 72 -5.98 0.36 9.21
N GLU A 73 -6.71 -0.57 9.83
CA GLU A 73 -6.17 -1.41 10.92
C GLU A 73 -5.00 -2.29 10.45
N GLN A 74 -4.96 -2.66 9.17
CA GLN A 74 -3.87 -3.47 8.63
C GLN A 74 -2.56 -2.69 8.61
N ALA A 75 -2.59 -1.40 8.25
CA ALA A 75 -1.40 -0.53 8.31
C ALA A 75 -0.85 -0.42 9.74
N LYS A 76 -1.72 -0.31 10.75
CA LYS A 76 -1.30 -0.30 12.15
C LYS A 76 -0.62 -1.59 12.58
N LYS A 77 -1.08 -2.73 12.07
CA LYS A 77 -0.49 -4.05 12.34
C LYS A 77 0.79 -4.32 11.54
N SER A 78 1.00 -3.62 10.42
CA SER A 78 2.09 -3.87 9.48
C SER A 78 2.87 -2.57 9.17
N PRO A 79 3.52 -1.95 10.16
CA PRO A 79 4.20 -0.66 9.98
C PRO A 79 5.29 -0.73 8.89
N GLU A 80 6.01 -1.84 8.79
CA GLU A 80 7.03 -2.05 7.75
C GLU A 80 6.45 -2.00 6.33
N LEU A 81 5.27 -2.60 6.13
CA LEU A 81 4.56 -2.56 4.85
C LEU A 81 4.11 -1.13 4.52
N THR A 82 3.58 -0.41 5.52
CA THR A 82 3.18 1.00 5.36
C THR A 82 4.37 1.89 5.02
N ASP A 83 5.50 1.73 5.69
CA ASP A 83 6.70 2.50 5.44
C ASP A 83 7.26 2.22 4.04
N SER A 84 7.30 0.94 3.63
CA SER A 84 7.77 0.57 2.30
C SER A 84 6.85 1.11 1.19
N LEU A 85 5.52 1.04 1.34
CA LEU A 85 4.57 1.67 0.42
C LEU A 85 4.76 3.18 0.29
N ASN A 86 4.92 3.87 1.42
CA ASN A 86 5.19 5.31 1.44
C ASN A 86 6.52 5.64 0.77
N LYS A 87 7.53 4.80 0.95
CA LYS A 87 8.84 4.97 0.31
C LYS A 87 8.76 4.81 -1.21
N VAL A 88 8.02 3.82 -1.73
CA VAL A 88 7.75 3.71 -3.17
C VAL A 88 7.12 4.99 -3.71
N MET A 89 6.08 5.49 -3.04
CA MET A 89 5.41 6.73 -3.43
C MET A 89 6.37 7.92 -3.39
N SER A 90 7.23 8.02 -2.37
CA SER A 90 8.20 9.11 -2.25
C SER A 90 9.19 9.15 -3.42
N HIS A 91 9.61 7.99 -3.94
CA HIS A 91 10.44 7.93 -5.15
C HIS A 91 9.70 8.46 -6.37
N TYR A 92 8.43 8.11 -6.56
CA TYR A 92 7.64 8.63 -7.68
C TYR A 92 7.37 10.14 -7.55
N GLU A 93 7.07 10.64 -6.35
CA GLU A 93 6.94 12.08 -6.11
C GLU A 93 8.26 12.81 -6.40
N TYR A 94 9.38 12.23 -5.97
CA TYR A 94 10.70 12.79 -6.21
C TYR A 94 11.05 12.84 -7.70
N ALA A 95 10.75 11.78 -8.45
CA ALA A 95 10.89 11.79 -9.90
C ALA A 95 10.04 12.90 -10.54
N GLY A 96 8.83 13.15 -10.04
CA GLY A 96 8.00 14.28 -10.49
C GLY A 96 8.65 15.64 -10.26
N LYS A 97 9.28 15.84 -9.09
CA LYS A 97 10.04 17.07 -8.77
C LYS A 97 11.23 17.24 -9.72
N ILE A 98 11.99 16.18 -9.97
CA ILE A 98 13.11 16.21 -10.92
C ILE A 98 12.62 16.55 -12.32
N TRP A 99 11.54 15.91 -12.76
CA TRP A 99 11.00 16.09 -14.11
C TRP A 99 10.51 17.53 -14.33
N GLN A 100 9.90 18.14 -13.32
CA GLN A 100 9.42 19.53 -13.37
C GLN A 100 10.55 20.53 -13.66
N LEU A 101 11.79 20.26 -13.22
CA LEU A 101 12.94 21.14 -13.46
C LEU A 101 13.24 21.32 -14.94
N ARG A 102 12.99 20.29 -15.76
CA ARG A 102 13.14 20.35 -17.22
C ARG A 102 12.24 21.42 -17.86
N PHE A 103 11.08 21.67 -17.28
CA PHE A 103 10.08 22.58 -17.83
C PHE A 103 10.08 23.95 -17.15
N ASN A 104 11.00 24.18 -16.21
CA ASN A 104 11.08 25.46 -15.52
C ASN A 104 11.77 26.49 -16.43
N PRO A 105 11.09 27.58 -16.83
CA PRO A 105 11.63 28.58 -17.76
C PRO A 105 12.86 29.33 -17.21
N PHE A 106 13.06 29.31 -15.89
CA PHE A 106 14.23 29.91 -15.24
C PHE A 106 15.48 29.01 -15.33
N PHE A 107 15.30 27.72 -15.58
CA PHE A 107 16.39 26.77 -15.84
C PHE A 107 16.56 26.65 -17.35
N GLN A 108 17.26 27.62 -17.95
CA GLN A 108 17.58 27.61 -19.39
C GLN A 108 18.49 26.43 -19.81
N GLY A 109 19.01 25.66 -18.84
CA GLY A 109 19.81 24.46 -19.09
C GLY A 109 18.94 23.21 -19.08
N TYR A 110 18.62 22.70 -20.28
CA TYR A 110 18.18 21.36 -20.70
C TYR A 110 18.04 20.23 -19.64
N GLY A 111 17.43 20.46 -18.47
CA GLY A 111 17.37 19.47 -17.39
C GLY A 111 18.73 19.15 -16.77
N ILE A 112 19.53 20.17 -16.43
CA ILE A 112 20.84 19.98 -15.80
C ILE A 112 20.79 20.33 -14.30
N ILE A 113 21.41 19.50 -13.46
CA ILE A 113 21.51 19.70 -12.01
C ILE A 113 22.99 19.62 -11.61
N GLU A 114 23.55 20.69 -11.06
CA GLU A 114 24.94 20.73 -10.56
C GLU A 114 25.09 19.77 -9.35
N VAL A 115 26.14 18.95 -9.33
CA VAL A 115 26.42 17.99 -8.22
C VAL A 115 26.55 18.72 -6.87
N ASN A 116 27.17 19.90 -6.88
CA ASN A 116 27.39 20.71 -5.66
C ASN A 116 26.16 21.49 -5.21
N SER A 117 25.06 21.47 -5.98
CA SER A 117 23.79 22.07 -5.54
C SER A 117 23.14 21.23 -4.43
N SER A 118 22.24 21.83 -3.65
CA SER A 118 21.47 21.09 -2.63
C SER A 118 20.75 19.87 -3.22
N LEU A 119 20.22 20.00 -4.44
CA LEU A 119 19.54 18.91 -5.13
C LEU A 119 20.52 17.85 -5.64
N GLY A 120 21.68 18.27 -6.17
CA GLY A 120 22.74 17.35 -6.60
C GLY A 120 23.26 16.50 -5.43
N GLN A 121 23.43 17.10 -4.25
CA GLN A 121 23.80 16.39 -3.03
C GLN A 121 22.72 15.39 -2.60
N GLU A 122 21.44 15.79 -2.65
CA GLU A 122 20.32 14.89 -2.36
C GLU A 122 20.26 13.70 -3.32
N ILE A 123 20.48 13.93 -4.62
CA ILE A 123 20.55 12.87 -5.64
C ILE A 123 21.71 11.93 -5.35
N SER A 124 22.89 12.46 -5.05
CA SER A 124 24.07 11.65 -4.75
C SER A 124 23.88 10.76 -3.52
N ALA A 125 23.19 11.26 -2.50
CA ALA A 125 22.91 10.54 -1.26
C ALA A 125 21.81 9.48 -1.45
N SER A 126 20.73 9.84 -2.14
CA SER A 126 19.52 9.00 -2.25
C SER A 126 19.59 8.00 -3.40
N TYR A 127 20.31 8.34 -4.47
CA TYR A 127 20.41 7.57 -5.71
C TYR A 127 21.86 7.42 -6.15
N PRO A 128 22.70 6.68 -5.41
CA PRO A 128 24.15 6.56 -5.69
C PRO A 128 24.49 5.93 -7.04
N LYS A 129 23.51 5.34 -7.74
CA LYS A 129 23.66 4.83 -9.11
C LYS A 129 23.51 5.90 -10.18
N ALA A 130 23.04 7.11 -9.82
CA ALA A 130 22.99 8.23 -10.74
C ALA A 130 24.41 8.67 -11.08
N SER A 131 24.73 8.69 -12.37
CA SER A 131 26.06 9.07 -12.86
C SER A 131 26.05 10.55 -13.22
N ALA A 132 26.99 11.31 -12.65
CA ALA A 132 27.24 12.69 -13.06
C ALA A 132 28.25 12.72 -14.22
N LYS A 133 28.07 13.66 -15.15
CA LYS A 133 29.00 13.96 -16.25
C LYS A 133 29.45 15.41 -16.08
N ASP A 134 30.75 15.65 -16.03
CA ASP A 134 31.32 16.99 -15.84
C ASP A 134 30.68 17.74 -14.65
N GLU A 135 30.60 17.06 -13.50
CA GLU A 135 30.01 17.56 -12.25
C GLU A 135 28.51 17.91 -12.34
N LYS A 136 27.81 17.36 -13.32
CA LYS A 136 26.39 17.63 -13.58
C LYS A 136 25.60 16.35 -13.76
N TYR A 137 24.40 16.33 -13.21
CA TYR A 137 23.41 15.32 -13.54
C TYR A 137 22.49 15.80 -14.65
N ILE A 138 22.15 14.88 -15.56
CA ILE A 138 21.17 15.10 -16.63
C ILE A 138 19.85 14.45 -16.20
N VAL A 139 18.77 15.23 -16.18
CA VAL A 139 17.44 14.80 -15.71
C VAL A 139 16.98 13.51 -16.40
N GLU A 140 17.16 13.40 -17.71
CA GLU A 140 16.81 12.21 -18.50
C GLU A 140 17.56 10.95 -18.06
N GLU A 141 18.76 11.09 -17.51
CA GLU A 141 19.58 9.97 -17.02
C GLU A 141 19.23 9.62 -15.56
N ILE A 142 18.75 10.59 -14.78
CA ILE A 142 18.35 10.38 -13.37
C ILE A 142 16.98 9.68 -13.28
N LEU A 143 16.01 10.07 -14.11
CA LEU A 143 14.63 9.56 -14.02
C LEU A 143 14.56 8.02 -14.03
N PRO A 144 15.25 7.30 -14.95
CA PRO A 144 15.28 5.84 -14.92
C PRO A 144 15.87 5.26 -13.63
N VAL A 145 16.87 5.92 -13.04
CA VAL A 145 17.48 5.48 -11.77
C VAL A 145 16.49 5.60 -10.62
N VAL A 146 15.73 6.70 -10.56
CA VAL A 146 14.69 6.92 -9.55
C VAL A 146 13.55 5.92 -9.71
N TRP A 147 13.08 5.67 -10.94
CA TRP A 147 12.05 4.66 -11.21
C TRP A 147 12.53 3.25 -10.89
N GLN A 148 13.79 2.92 -11.16
CA GLN A 148 14.35 1.63 -10.78
C GLN A 148 14.41 1.46 -9.25
N ALA A 149 14.73 2.52 -8.51
CA ALA A 149 14.68 2.50 -7.05
C ALA A 149 13.24 2.27 -6.54
N ALA A 150 12.25 2.96 -7.13
CA ALA A 150 10.84 2.75 -6.82
C ALA A 150 10.39 1.30 -7.11
N ALA A 151 10.76 0.74 -8.25
CA ALA A 151 10.44 -0.64 -8.63
C ALA A 151 11.04 -1.66 -7.66
N LYS A 152 12.30 -1.48 -7.24
CA LYS A 152 12.95 -2.35 -6.25
C LYS A 152 12.26 -2.27 -4.88
N GLU A 153 11.88 -1.08 -4.45
CA GLU A 153 11.13 -0.92 -3.21
C GLU A 153 9.74 -1.57 -3.33
N LEU A 154 9.10 -1.51 -4.51
CA LEU A 154 7.83 -2.17 -4.78
C LEU A 154 7.94 -3.70 -4.75
N GLU A 155 9.06 -4.29 -5.15
CA GLU A 155 9.33 -5.73 -4.94
C GLU A 155 9.41 -6.09 -3.46
N THR A 156 9.96 -5.19 -2.64
CA THR A 156 10.02 -5.34 -1.18
C THR A 156 8.61 -5.31 -0.59
N VAL A 157 7.77 -4.35 -1.01
CA VAL A 157 6.35 -4.27 -0.66
C VAL A 157 5.62 -5.58 -0.98
N MET A 158 5.84 -6.15 -2.18
CA MET A 158 5.20 -7.42 -2.57
C MET A 158 5.58 -8.57 -1.64
N THR A 159 6.86 -8.62 -1.25
CA THR A 159 7.37 -9.65 -0.33
C THR A 159 6.76 -9.51 1.06
N LEU A 160 6.72 -8.28 1.60
CA LEU A 160 6.11 -7.97 2.89
C LEU A 160 4.60 -8.29 2.89
N TYR A 161 3.92 -7.94 1.80
CA TYR A 161 2.48 -8.22 1.64
C TYR A 161 2.20 -9.73 1.66
N THR A 162 2.92 -10.52 0.87
CA THR A 162 2.76 -11.99 0.83
C THR A 162 3.08 -12.64 2.17
N ALA A 163 4.11 -12.17 2.88
CA ALA A 163 4.40 -12.64 4.24
C ALA A 163 3.22 -12.35 5.19
N SER A 164 2.69 -11.12 5.16
CA SER A 164 1.57 -10.72 6.01
C SER A 164 0.27 -11.50 5.74
N GLU A 165 0.00 -11.89 4.48
CA GLU A 165 -1.15 -12.73 4.14
C GLU A 165 -0.98 -14.17 4.64
N GLY A 166 0.25 -14.71 4.57
CA GLY A 166 0.57 -16.03 5.11
C GLY A 166 0.34 -16.11 6.63
N ASP A 167 0.81 -15.09 7.36
CA ASP A 167 0.64 -15.01 8.81
C ASP A 167 -0.85 -14.91 9.18
N MET A 168 -1.61 -14.05 8.51
CA MET A 168 -3.06 -13.93 8.73
C MET A 168 -3.82 -15.23 8.43
N SER A 169 -3.47 -15.96 7.38
CA SER A 169 -4.09 -17.25 7.08
C SER A 169 -3.86 -18.26 8.20
N SER A 170 -2.64 -18.28 8.77
CA SER A 170 -2.31 -19.19 9.87
C SER A 170 -3.05 -18.84 11.18
N GLU A 171 -3.24 -17.55 11.46
CA GLU A 171 -3.97 -17.07 12.63
C GLU A 171 -5.47 -17.40 12.55
N ILE A 172 -6.08 -17.26 11.36
CA ILE A 172 -7.47 -17.64 11.11
C ILE A 172 -7.65 -19.15 11.31
N GLU A 173 -6.76 -19.99 10.77
CA GLU A 173 -6.84 -21.43 10.96
C GLU A 173 -6.75 -21.85 12.43
N ASN A 174 -5.87 -21.21 13.20
CA ASN A 174 -5.72 -21.47 14.63
C ASN A 174 -6.97 -21.07 15.41
N SER A 175 -7.55 -19.90 15.10
CA SER A 175 -8.79 -19.42 15.72
C SER A 175 -9.98 -20.34 15.40
N ILE A 176 -10.06 -20.87 14.17
CA ILE A 176 -11.09 -21.85 13.80
C ILE A 176 -10.93 -23.15 14.60
N LYS A 177 -9.69 -23.65 14.77
CA LYS A 177 -9.42 -24.86 15.55
C LYS A 177 -9.76 -24.67 17.03
N GLU A 178 -9.45 -23.51 17.61
CA GLU A 178 -9.75 -23.20 19.01
C GLU A 178 -11.25 -23.07 19.28
N ASN A 179 -11.98 -22.42 18.37
CA ASN A 179 -13.44 -22.33 18.46
C ASN A 179 -14.11 -23.71 18.38
N LYS A 180 -13.68 -24.57 17.44
CA LYS A 180 -14.20 -25.95 17.34
C LYS A 180 -13.97 -26.75 18.63
N LYS A 181 -12.78 -26.65 19.23
CA LYS A 181 -12.46 -27.30 20.50
C LYS A 181 -13.35 -26.79 21.65
N THR A 182 -13.71 -25.51 21.63
CA THR A 182 -14.59 -24.90 22.64
C THR A 182 -16.03 -25.37 22.48
N GLU A 183 -16.52 -25.50 21.25
CA GLU A 183 -17.84 -26.05 20.94
C GLU A 183 -17.97 -27.51 21.42
N GLU A 184 -16.99 -28.37 21.12
CA GLU A 184 -16.97 -29.78 21.56
C GLU A 184 -17.03 -29.91 23.09
N ASN A 185 -16.22 -29.13 23.82
CA ASN A 185 -16.21 -29.14 25.29
C ASN A 185 -17.51 -28.62 25.92
N THR A 186 -18.28 -27.79 25.20
CA THR A 186 -19.54 -27.23 25.70
C THR A 186 -20.69 -28.21 25.51
N VAL A 187 -20.67 -28.98 24.41
CA VAL A 187 -21.66 -30.04 24.15
C VAL A 187 -21.53 -31.17 25.18
N ASP A 188 -20.32 -31.61 25.48
CA ASP A 188 -20.09 -32.68 26.47
C ASP A 188 -20.58 -32.32 27.89
N LYS A 189 -20.55 -31.03 28.25
CA LYS A 189 -21.06 -30.55 29.55
C LYS A 189 -22.58 -30.49 29.65
N GLN A 190 -23.33 -30.53 28.55
CA GLN A 190 -24.80 -30.48 28.56
C GLN A 190 -25.45 -31.88 28.58
N VAL A 191 -24.68 -32.95 28.39
CA VAL A 191 -25.15 -34.34 28.36
C VAL A 191 -25.04 -35.04 29.73
N HIS A 192 -24.54 -34.34 30.75
CA HIS A 192 -24.48 -34.78 32.15
C HIS A 192 -25.32 -33.89 33.06
#